data_AF-A0A5C5SBN0-F1
#
_entry.id   AF-A0A5C5SBN0-F1
#
_cell.length_a   1.000
_cell.length_b   1.000
_cell.length_c   1.000
_cell.angle_alpha   90.00
_cell.angle_beta   90.00
_cell.angle_gamma   90.00
#
_symmetry.space_group_name_H-M   'P 1'
#
loop_
_entity.id
_entity.type
_entity.pdbx_description
1 polymer ?
#
loop_
_entity_poly.entity_id
_entity_poly.type
_entity_poly.pdbx_seq_one_letter_code
_entity_poly.pdbx_strand_id
1 'polypeptide(L)'
;MLVALNEKQELINLLVDPVPHSIHLTCPGCRRAVTVKNGPVMRAHFAHKRLEDCHLFTENESQEHLSLKAKLYRSLSLNHSVKVEAILPEVGQIADLLVGDHLALEVQCSRLSVERLRQRTLAYQEQGYQVRWLLGKKLWLTDKLSELHKQFLYFSNNMGFHLWELDDDKSLLRLKYLIYQDLKGRVHYLEKTQPLSETSLTFLRLPFLKQALSTYQRPMDKNLLLYIQKQLYYGQGKWLKKQEEAYKAGDNLLTWSVEDFYPQLRPVTSSSGFCQIGKDLSNFYQNFAAYYAKEQDKSQQMLYPPAFYKQQRQLAQPDVSCER
;
A
#
# COMPACT_ATOMS: atom_id res chain seq x y z
N MET A 1 2.32 -21.11 -9.51
CA MET A 1 3.70 -21.18 -9.03
C MET A 1 4.66 -21.35 -10.20
N LEU A 2 5.84 -20.75 -10.10
CA LEU A 2 6.89 -20.66 -11.12
C LEU A 2 8.10 -21.55 -10.79
N VAL A 3 8.19 -22.07 -9.56
CA VAL A 3 9.26 -22.99 -9.15
C VAL A 3 8.73 -24.37 -8.74
N ALA A 4 9.54 -25.41 -8.95
CA ALA A 4 9.31 -26.77 -8.48
C ALA A 4 10.63 -27.49 -8.20
N LEU A 5 10.59 -28.65 -7.56
CA LEU A 5 11.74 -29.53 -7.41
C LEU A 5 11.66 -30.68 -8.41
N ASN A 6 12.80 -31.03 -9.00
CA ASN A 6 12.94 -32.22 -9.82
C ASN A 6 13.20 -33.49 -8.98
N GLU A 7 13.39 -34.62 -9.66
CA GLU A 7 13.69 -35.93 -9.04
C GLU A 7 14.93 -35.91 -8.14
N LYS A 8 15.94 -35.10 -8.50
CA LYS A 8 17.19 -34.92 -7.75
C LYS A 8 17.08 -33.91 -6.60
N GLN A 9 15.88 -33.40 -6.32
CA GLN A 9 15.62 -32.32 -5.35
C GLN A 9 16.28 -30.99 -5.71
N GLU A 10 16.60 -30.77 -6.99
CA GLU A 10 17.10 -29.49 -7.50
C GLU A 10 15.92 -28.59 -7.87
N LEU A 11 16.05 -27.28 -7.60
CA LEU A 11 15.02 -26.29 -7.90
C LEU A 11 15.03 -25.97 -9.40
N ILE A 12 13.87 -26.11 -10.04
CA ILE A 12 13.58 -25.66 -11.40
C ILE A 12 12.78 -24.37 -11.33
N ASN A 13 13.22 -23.35 -12.05
CA ASN A 13 12.58 -22.05 -12.20
C ASN A 13 12.17 -21.81 -13.65
N LEU A 14 10.86 -21.80 -13.94
CA LEU A 14 10.29 -21.60 -15.29
C LEU A 14 10.56 -20.21 -15.89
N LEU A 15 11.23 -19.30 -15.16
CA LEU A 15 11.64 -18.00 -15.68
C LEU A 15 13.01 -18.04 -16.37
N VAL A 16 13.86 -19.03 -16.06
CA VAL A 16 15.23 -19.15 -16.56
C VAL A 16 15.54 -20.52 -17.12
N ASP A 17 14.91 -21.57 -16.59
CA ASP A 17 15.10 -22.95 -17.02
C ASP A 17 14.13 -23.32 -18.14
N PRO A 18 14.53 -24.24 -19.04
CA PRO A 18 13.62 -24.80 -20.02
C PRO A 18 12.48 -25.53 -19.33
N VAL A 19 11.32 -25.57 -19.98
CA VAL A 19 10.15 -26.30 -19.48
C VAL A 19 10.53 -27.78 -19.30
N PRO A 20 10.42 -28.35 -18.09
CA PRO A 20 10.85 -29.71 -17.85
C PRO A 20 9.90 -30.72 -18.51
N HIS A 21 10.51 -31.76 -19.09
CA HIS A 21 9.79 -32.93 -19.62
C HIS A 21 9.63 -34.04 -18.57
N SER A 22 10.25 -33.88 -17.39
CA SER A 22 10.15 -34.86 -16.29
C SER A 22 8.71 -34.98 -15.77
N ILE A 23 8.33 -36.23 -15.49
CA ILE A 23 7.02 -36.61 -14.97
C ILE A 23 6.92 -36.51 -13.44
N HIS A 24 8.06 -36.36 -12.74
CA HIS A 24 8.18 -36.37 -11.28
C HIS A 24 8.66 -35.01 -10.75
N LEU A 25 7.76 -34.05 -10.75
CA LEU A 25 7.98 -32.72 -10.18
C LEU A 25 7.25 -32.60 -8.85
N THR A 26 7.87 -31.97 -7.87
CA THR A 26 7.27 -31.76 -6.55
C THR A 26 7.27 -30.28 -6.14
N CYS A 27 6.27 -29.90 -5.34
CA CYS A 27 6.21 -28.57 -4.73
C CYS A 27 7.36 -28.42 -3.72
N PRO A 28 8.13 -27.32 -3.76
CA PRO A 28 9.24 -27.14 -2.82
C PRO A 28 8.76 -26.91 -1.39
N GLY A 29 7.51 -26.44 -1.21
CA GLY A 29 6.87 -26.23 0.09
C GLY A 29 6.33 -27.53 0.70
N CYS A 30 5.34 -28.17 0.06
CA CYS A 30 4.66 -29.35 0.63
C CYS A 30 5.19 -30.70 0.14
N ARG A 31 6.17 -30.70 -0.78
CA ARG A 31 6.76 -31.91 -1.41
C ARG A 31 5.78 -32.80 -2.18
N ARG A 32 4.51 -32.38 -2.36
CA ARG A 32 3.53 -33.12 -3.18
C ARG A 32 3.76 -32.93 -4.66
N ALA A 33 3.25 -33.88 -5.45
CA ALA A 33 3.38 -33.88 -6.90
C ALA A 33 2.69 -32.67 -7.56
N VAL A 34 3.43 -32.01 -8.45
CA VAL A 34 2.94 -30.93 -9.32
C VAL A 34 3.02 -31.35 -10.78
N THR A 35 2.33 -30.60 -11.64
CA THR A 35 2.36 -30.75 -13.10
C THR A 35 2.67 -29.41 -13.73
N VAL A 36 3.41 -29.44 -14.84
CA VAL A 36 3.53 -28.25 -15.69
C VAL A 36 2.22 -28.07 -16.46
N LYS A 37 1.65 -26.88 -16.39
CA LYS A 37 0.59 -26.40 -17.27
C LYS A 37 1.22 -25.41 -18.23
N ASN A 38 1.19 -25.74 -19.52
CA ASN A 38 1.69 -24.88 -20.59
C ASN A 38 0.62 -24.76 -21.67
N GLY A 39 -0.25 -23.77 -21.52
CA GLY A 39 -1.37 -23.54 -22.43
C GLY A 39 -1.16 -22.32 -23.31
N PRO A 40 -2.00 -22.09 -24.33
CA PRO A 40 -1.89 -20.93 -25.21
C PRO A 40 -2.26 -19.61 -24.52
N VAL A 41 -3.06 -19.67 -23.44
CA VAL A 41 -3.58 -18.49 -22.72
C VAL A 41 -2.74 -18.12 -21.51
N MET A 42 -2.29 -19.13 -20.76
CA MET A 42 -1.51 -18.92 -19.54
C MET A 42 -0.08 -19.37 -19.72
N ARG A 43 0.85 -18.60 -19.17
CA ARG A 43 2.27 -18.94 -19.22
C ARG A 43 2.51 -20.31 -18.58
N ALA A 44 3.62 -20.94 -18.95
CA ALA A 44 4.10 -22.14 -18.27
C ALA A 44 4.19 -21.88 -16.74
N HIS A 45 3.50 -22.71 -15.97
CA HIS A 45 3.50 -22.67 -14.51
C HIS A 45 3.32 -24.08 -13.96
N PHE A 46 3.75 -24.31 -12.71
CA PHE A 46 3.44 -25.55 -12.01
C PHE A 46 2.09 -25.43 -11.29
N ALA A 47 1.33 -26.52 -11.30
CA ALA A 47 0.06 -26.67 -10.61
C ALA A 47 0.02 -27.99 -9.85
N HIS A 48 -0.46 -27.98 -8.61
CA HIS A 48 -0.63 -29.18 -7.82
C HIS A 48 -1.61 -30.15 -8.52
N LYS A 49 -1.28 -31.45 -8.55
CA LYS A 49 -2.20 -32.49 -9.09
C LYS A 49 -3.46 -32.63 -8.23
N ARG A 50 -3.32 -32.41 -6.92
CA ARG A 50 -4.39 -32.34 -5.92
C ARG A 50 -4.07 -31.16 -5.00
N LEU A 51 -5.03 -30.26 -4.79
CA LEU A 51 -4.84 -29.03 -4.00
C LEU A 51 -4.80 -29.28 -2.48
N GLU A 52 -5.10 -30.51 -2.06
CA GLU A 52 -5.21 -30.87 -0.65
C GLU A 52 -3.87 -30.66 0.07
N ASP A 53 -3.96 -29.95 1.20
CA ASP A 53 -2.94 -29.78 2.24
C ASP A 53 -1.65 -29.00 1.88
N CYS A 54 -1.65 -28.13 0.85
CA CYS A 54 -0.52 -27.20 0.66
C CYS A 54 -0.75 -25.88 1.42
N HIS A 55 -0.29 -25.81 2.67
CA HIS A 55 -0.46 -24.62 3.50
C HIS A 55 0.38 -23.40 3.05
N LEU A 56 1.41 -23.64 2.24
CA LEU A 56 2.33 -22.61 1.76
C LEU A 56 1.91 -22.02 0.40
N PHE A 57 1.21 -22.80 -0.43
CA PHE A 57 0.67 -22.36 -1.72
C PHE A 57 -0.85 -22.53 -1.70
N THR A 58 -1.54 -21.56 -1.10
CA THR A 58 -2.99 -21.62 -0.86
C THR A 58 -3.85 -21.05 -1.98
N GLU A 59 -3.27 -20.33 -2.95
CA GLU A 59 -4.02 -19.67 -4.02
C GLU A 59 -3.71 -20.28 -5.39
N ASN A 60 -4.76 -20.55 -6.19
CA ASN A 60 -4.58 -20.70 -7.63
C ASN A 60 -4.16 -19.33 -8.19
N GLU A 61 -2.89 -19.20 -8.50
CA GLU A 61 -2.33 -17.95 -9.02
C GLU A 61 -3.00 -17.57 -10.34
N SER A 62 -3.47 -16.32 -10.42
CA SER A 62 -4.04 -15.79 -11.65
C SER A 62 -2.96 -15.56 -12.71
N GLN A 63 -3.38 -15.45 -13.97
CA GLN A 63 -2.47 -15.09 -15.06
C GLN A 63 -1.79 -13.73 -14.81
N GLU A 64 -2.52 -12.77 -14.25
CA GLU A 64 -1.98 -11.45 -13.86
C GLU A 64 -0.87 -11.60 -12.80
N HIS A 65 -1.11 -12.38 -11.75
CA HIS A 65 -0.13 -12.61 -10.68
C HIS A 65 1.16 -13.25 -11.22
N LEU A 66 1.01 -14.32 -12.01
CA LEU A 66 2.10 -15.01 -12.69
C LEU A 66 2.89 -14.09 -13.66
N SER A 67 2.18 -13.23 -14.39
CA SER A 67 2.79 -12.26 -15.32
C SER A 67 3.59 -11.19 -14.56
N LEU A 68 3.00 -10.57 -13.55
CA LEU A 68 3.61 -9.52 -12.75
C LEU A 68 4.86 -10.02 -12.01
N LYS A 69 4.79 -11.20 -11.37
CA LYS A 69 5.96 -11.80 -10.71
C LYS A 69 7.12 -11.98 -11.67
N ALA A 70 6.85 -12.50 -12.85
CA ALA A 70 7.89 -12.72 -13.84
C ALA A 70 8.45 -11.42 -14.41
N LYS A 71 7.62 -10.39 -14.63
CA LYS A 71 8.09 -9.08 -15.08
C LYS A 71 9.00 -8.43 -14.03
N LEU A 72 8.61 -8.48 -12.76
CA LEU A 72 9.44 -8.04 -11.63
C LEU A 72 10.75 -8.84 -11.54
N TYR A 73 10.68 -10.16 -11.63
CA TYR A 73 11.87 -11.00 -11.55
C TYR A 73 12.85 -10.64 -12.67
N ARG A 74 12.36 -10.55 -13.92
CA ARG A 74 13.20 -10.23 -15.08
C ARG A 74 13.80 -8.84 -14.97
N SER A 75 13.04 -7.84 -14.56
CA SER A 75 13.53 -6.47 -14.47
C SER A 75 14.57 -6.31 -13.35
N LEU A 76 14.34 -6.94 -12.21
CA LEU A 76 15.20 -6.81 -11.03
C LEU A 76 16.46 -7.68 -11.09
N SER A 77 16.38 -8.87 -11.70
CA SER A 77 17.52 -9.80 -11.79
C SER A 77 18.67 -9.29 -12.67
N LEU A 78 18.46 -8.20 -13.42
CA LEU A 78 19.52 -7.58 -14.22
C LEU A 78 20.64 -7.00 -13.34
N ASN A 79 20.27 -6.45 -12.17
CA ASN A 79 21.21 -5.73 -11.30
C ASN A 79 21.21 -6.23 -9.84
N HIS A 80 20.34 -7.18 -9.50
CA HIS A 80 20.14 -7.63 -8.13
C HIS A 80 20.03 -9.15 -8.05
N SER A 81 20.46 -9.70 -6.90
CA SER A 81 20.14 -11.10 -6.55
C SER A 81 18.65 -11.19 -6.25
N VAL A 82 17.90 -11.98 -7.03
CA VAL A 82 16.46 -12.14 -6.87
C VAL A 82 16.11 -13.63 -6.89
N LYS A 83 15.34 -14.07 -5.90
CA LYS A 83 14.74 -15.41 -5.85
C LYS A 83 13.25 -15.26 -6.04
N VAL A 84 12.66 -15.94 -7.02
CA VAL A 84 11.20 -16.02 -7.18
C VAL A 84 10.66 -17.16 -6.32
N GLU A 85 9.50 -16.95 -5.69
CA GLU A 85 8.86 -17.95 -4.82
C GLU A 85 9.82 -18.50 -3.76
N ALA A 86 10.52 -17.59 -3.09
CA ALA A 86 11.50 -17.94 -2.07
C ALA A 86 10.77 -18.50 -0.85
N ILE A 87 11.07 -19.76 -0.52
CA ILE A 87 10.59 -20.37 0.72
C ILE A 87 11.40 -19.80 1.87
N LEU A 88 10.69 -19.28 2.87
CA LEU A 88 11.25 -18.70 4.08
C LEU A 88 10.71 -19.51 5.28
N PRO A 89 11.39 -20.61 5.66
CA PRO A 89 10.92 -21.50 6.72
C PRO A 89 10.70 -20.79 8.06
N GLU A 90 11.60 -19.86 8.42
CA GLU A 90 11.53 -19.02 9.62
C GLU A 90 10.32 -18.08 9.63
N VAL A 91 9.88 -17.63 8.44
CA VAL A 91 8.66 -16.82 8.28
C VAL A 91 7.41 -17.72 8.19
N GLY A 92 7.58 -18.99 7.82
CA GLY A 92 6.47 -19.94 7.55
C GLY A 92 5.68 -19.59 6.29
N GLN A 93 6.30 -18.90 5.32
CA GLN A 93 5.64 -18.39 4.11
C GLN A 93 6.54 -18.52 2.88
N ILE A 94 5.97 -18.17 1.73
CA ILE A 94 6.68 -18.07 0.46
C ILE A 94 6.56 -16.62 -0.02
N ALA A 95 7.70 -15.96 -0.17
CA ALA A 95 7.75 -14.65 -0.77
C ALA A 95 7.65 -14.77 -2.28
N ASP A 96 6.74 -14.02 -2.90
CA ASP A 96 6.62 -13.99 -4.36
C ASP A 96 7.96 -13.66 -5.03
N LEU A 97 8.68 -12.67 -4.50
CA LEU A 97 10.09 -12.44 -4.78
C LEU A 97 10.85 -12.06 -3.50
N LEU A 98 12.06 -12.58 -3.35
CA LEU A 98 13.04 -12.12 -2.37
C LEU A 98 14.20 -11.44 -3.11
N VAL A 99 14.45 -10.17 -2.78
CA VAL A 99 15.53 -9.36 -3.36
C VAL A 99 16.64 -9.19 -2.34
N GLY A 100 17.86 -9.56 -2.72
CA GLY A 100 18.94 -9.79 -1.75
C GLY A 100 18.50 -10.85 -0.75
N ASP A 101 18.69 -10.56 0.54
CA ASP A 101 18.38 -11.52 1.61
C ASP A 101 17.20 -11.09 2.50
N HIS A 102 16.74 -9.83 2.42
CA HIS A 102 15.81 -9.28 3.42
C HIS A 102 14.62 -8.49 2.85
N LEU A 103 14.53 -8.28 1.52
CA LEU A 103 13.40 -7.55 0.93
C LEU A 103 12.46 -8.51 0.21
N ALA A 104 11.32 -8.81 0.84
CA ALA A 104 10.22 -9.54 0.23
C ALA A 104 9.32 -8.59 -0.57
N LEU A 105 9.10 -8.89 -1.84
CA LEU A 105 8.09 -8.24 -2.67
C LEU A 105 6.91 -9.21 -2.82
N GLU A 106 5.72 -8.76 -2.44
CA GLU A 106 4.48 -9.55 -2.47
C GLU A 106 3.52 -8.94 -3.49
N VAL A 107 3.10 -9.73 -4.48
CA VAL A 107 2.16 -9.29 -5.51
C VAL A 107 0.75 -9.73 -5.09
N GLN A 108 -0.15 -8.77 -4.87
CA GLN A 108 -1.53 -9.09 -4.48
C GLN A 108 -2.51 -8.69 -5.58
N CYS A 109 -3.14 -9.68 -6.23
CA CYS A 109 -4.12 -9.46 -7.32
C CYS A 109 -5.58 -9.75 -6.91
N SER A 110 -5.78 -10.41 -5.78
CA SER A 110 -7.08 -10.86 -5.24
C SER A 110 -7.31 -10.25 -3.85
N ARG A 111 -8.56 -10.12 -3.42
CA ARG A 111 -8.84 -9.67 -2.04
C ARG A 111 -8.40 -10.73 -1.04
N LEU A 112 -7.76 -10.28 0.02
CA LEU A 112 -7.37 -11.06 1.19
C LEU A 112 -8.06 -10.46 2.42
N SER A 113 -8.33 -11.27 3.46
CA SER A 113 -8.85 -10.70 4.71
C SER A 113 -7.79 -9.81 5.38
N VAL A 114 -8.26 -8.83 6.16
CA VAL A 114 -7.38 -7.91 6.88
C VAL A 114 -6.50 -8.68 7.89
N GLU A 115 -7.07 -9.68 8.54
CA GLU A 115 -6.41 -10.55 9.52
C GLU A 115 -5.27 -11.33 8.86
N ARG A 116 -5.53 -11.92 7.68
CA ARG A 116 -4.52 -12.68 6.94
C ARG A 116 -3.40 -11.76 6.47
N LEU A 117 -3.70 -10.55 6.01
CA LEU A 117 -2.69 -9.60 5.54
C LEU A 117 -1.75 -9.19 6.69
N ARG A 118 -2.35 -8.94 7.86
CA ARG A 118 -1.60 -8.65 9.08
C ARG A 118 -0.72 -9.80 9.51
N GLN A 119 -1.28 -11.00 9.57
CA GLN A 119 -0.51 -12.20 9.90
C GLN A 119 0.70 -12.36 8.97
N ARG A 120 0.49 -12.26 7.65
CA ARG A 120 1.57 -12.39 6.66
C ARG A 120 2.63 -11.32 6.82
N THR A 121 2.22 -10.06 6.99
CA THR A 121 3.15 -8.93 7.14
C THR A 121 3.96 -9.02 8.43
N LEU A 122 3.31 -9.33 9.56
CA LEU A 122 3.98 -9.41 10.86
C LEU A 122 5.00 -10.54 10.88
N ALA A 123 4.67 -11.70 10.32
CA ALA A 123 5.61 -12.82 10.22
C ALA A 123 6.89 -12.46 9.44
N TYR A 124 6.81 -11.61 8.41
CA TYR A 124 8.03 -11.05 7.77
C TYR A 124 8.80 -10.14 8.73
N GLN A 125 8.11 -9.18 9.34
CA GLN A 125 8.72 -8.14 10.17
C GLN A 125 9.39 -8.70 11.43
N GLU A 126 8.78 -9.68 12.07
CA GLU A 126 9.30 -10.36 13.26
C GLU A 126 10.61 -11.12 12.98
N GLN A 127 10.79 -11.60 11.74
CA GLN A 127 12.01 -12.25 11.27
C GLN A 127 13.01 -11.27 10.62
N GLY A 128 12.77 -9.95 10.73
CA GLY A 128 13.68 -8.92 10.22
C GLY A 128 13.58 -8.63 8.72
N TYR A 129 12.58 -9.19 8.02
CA TYR A 129 12.34 -8.89 6.61
C TYR A 129 11.61 -7.57 6.44
N GLN A 130 11.99 -6.83 5.41
CA GLN A 130 11.17 -5.76 4.86
C GLN A 130 10.21 -6.36 3.83
N VAL A 131 8.91 -6.15 4.00
CA VAL A 131 7.91 -6.55 3.01
C VAL A 131 7.37 -5.35 2.26
N ARG A 132 7.19 -5.51 0.94
CA ARG A 132 6.54 -4.54 0.04
C ARG A 132 5.44 -5.22 -0.74
N TRP A 133 4.21 -4.93 -0.33
CA TRP A 133 2.98 -5.28 -1.05
C TRP A 133 2.79 -4.40 -2.28
N LEU A 134 2.56 -5.03 -3.43
CA LEU A 134 2.36 -4.43 -4.74
C LEU A 134 1.00 -4.86 -5.30
N LEU A 135 0.09 -3.92 -5.52
CA LEU A 135 -1.32 -4.22 -5.79
C LEU A 135 -1.62 -4.36 -7.29
N GLY A 136 -2.21 -5.49 -7.69
CA GLY A 136 -2.77 -5.72 -9.01
C GLY A 136 -4.09 -4.97 -9.24
N LYS A 137 -4.59 -5.03 -10.48
CA LYS A 137 -5.64 -4.16 -11.02
C LYS A 137 -6.94 -4.15 -10.22
N LYS A 138 -7.35 -5.30 -9.68
CA LYS A 138 -8.58 -5.43 -8.88
C LYS A 138 -8.50 -4.75 -7.50
N LEU A 139 -7.30 -4.42 -7.05
CA LEU A 139 -7.02 -3.80 -5.75
C LEU A 139 -6.47 -2.38 -5.87
N TRP A 140 -6.44 -1.81 -7.06
CA TRP A 140 -6.05 -0.42 -7.24
C TRP A 140 -6.93 0.52 -6.43
N LEU A 141 -6.32 1.58 -5.94
CA LEU A 141 -6.98 2.62 -5.18
C LEU A 141 -7.97 3.35 -6.10
N THR A 142 -9.24 3.35 -5.71
CA THR A 142 -10.31 4.09 -6.38
C THR A 142 -10.58 5.42 -5.64
N ASP A 143 -11.77 5.95 -5.81
CA ASP A 143 -12.30 7.08 -5.04
C ASP A 143 -12.46 6.80 -3.53
N LYS A 144 -12.33 5.55 -3.06
CA LYS A 144 -12.53 5.16 -1.66
C LYS A 144 -11.35 4.36 -1.09
N LEU A 145 -11.08 4.63 0.18
CA LEU A 145 -10.09 3.90 0.96
C LEU A 145 -10.80 2.87 1.84
N SER A 146 -10.84 1.62 1.39
CA SER A 146 -11.38 0.51 2.17
C SER A 146 -10.50 0.19 3.38
N GLU A 147 -11.02 -0.56 4.36
CA GLU A 147 -10.22 -1.04 5.49
C GLU A 147 -9.03 -1.90 5.04
N LEU A 148 -9.20 -2.68 3.96
CA LEU A 148 -8.11 -3.42 3.35
C LEU A 148 -7.05 -2.48 2.75
N HIS A 149 -7.44 -1.44 2.01
CA HIS A 149 -6.47 -0.47 1.45
C HIS A 149 -5.65 0.20 2.55
N LYS A 150 -6.26 0.52 3.70
CA LYS A 150 -5.53 1.10 4.83
C LYS A 150 -4.38 0.20 5.29
N GLN A 151 -4.54 -1.13 5.23
CA GLN A 151 -3.48 -2.05 5.63
C GLN A 151 -2.32 -2.14 4.63
N PHE A 152 -2.52 -1.69 3.39
CA PHE A 152 -1.45 -1.57 2.38
C PHE A 152 -0.73 -0.22 2.41
N LEU A 153 -1.20 0.74 3.22
CA LEU A 153 -0.58 2.05 3.31
C LEU A 153 0.74 1.99 4.07
N TYR A 154 1.76 2.57 3.47
CA TYR A 154 3.02 2.96 4.10
C TYR A 154 3.00 4.45 4.42
N PHE A 155 3.99 4.90 5.19
CA PHE A 155 4.14 6.32 5.50
C PHE A 155 5.61 6.74 5.48
N SER A 156 5.90 7.86 4.84
CA SER A 156 7.19 8.54 4.95
C SER A 156 7.03 10.04 5.19
N ASN A 157 8.05 10.70 5.74
CA ASN A 157 7.97 12.14 5.97
C ASN A 157 7.95 12.94 4.66
N ASN A 158 8.56 12.40 3.60
CA ASN A 158 8.68 13.10 2.31
C ASN A 158 7.46 12.91 1.40
N MET A 159 6.61 11.91 1.67
CA MET A 159 5.47 11.57 0.80
C MET A 159 4.15 11.33 1.53
N GLY A 160 4.13 11.31 2.86
CA GLY A 160 2.94 11.00 3.64
C GLY A 160 2.49 9.56 3.46
N PHE A 161 1.17 9.35 3.58
CA PHE A 161 0.55 8.06 3.27
C PHE A 161 0.71 7.75 1.78
N HIS A 162 1.16 6.53 1.48
CA HIS A 162 1.38 6.05 0.12
C HIS A 162 1.18 4.55 0.00
N LEU A 163 0.89 4.07 -1.22
CA LEU A 163 0.83 2.65 -1.56
C LEU A 163 1.34 2.39 -2.97
N TRP A 164 1.59 1.12 -3.27
CA TRP A 164 2.18 0.66 -4.52
C TRP A 164 1.18 -0.17 -5.33
N GLU A 165 1.08 0.13 -6.61
CA GLU A 165 0.30 -0.62 -7.59
C GLU A 165 1.21 -1.11 -8.72
N LEU A 166 0.81 -2.23 -9.33
CA LEU A 166 1.39 -2.77 -10.54
C LEU A 166 0.37 -2.75 -11.67
N ASP A 167 0.81 -2.30 -12.83
CA ASP A 167 0.07 -2.35 -14.09
C ASP A 167 0.69 -3.41 -14.98
N ASP A 168 0.02 -4.57 -15.07
CA ASP A 168 0.47 -5.68 -15.90
C ASP A 168 0.40 -5.29 -17.39
N ASP A 169 -0.71 -4.69 -17.82
CA ASP A 169 -0.96 -4.31 -19.21
C ASP A 169 0.15 -3.36 -19.73
N LYS A 170 0.54 -2.37 -18.91
CA LYS A 170 1.56 -1.38 -19.26
C LYS A 170 2.96 -1.68 -18.73
N SER A 171 3.12 -2.73 -17.94
CA SER A 171 4.36 -3.06 -17.22
C SER A 171 4.91 -1.89 -16.40
N LEU A 172 4.07 -1.25 -15.58
CA LEU A 172 4.42 -0.09 -14.75
C LEU A 172 4.34 -0.40 -13.26
N LEU A 173 5.27 0.17 -12.49
CA LEU A 173 5.09 0.49 -11.08
C LEU A 173 4.38 1.83 -10.95
N ARG A 174 3.39 1.92 -10.08
CA ARG A 174 2.66 3.15 -9.79
C ARG A 174 2.67 3.42 -8.29
N LEU A 175 3.09 4.62 -7.92
CA LEU A 175 3.12 5.11 -6.55
C LEU A 175 1.99 6.11 -6.36
N LYS A 176 1.01 5.74 -5.54
CA LYS A 176 -0.01 6.67 -5.03
C LYS A 176 0.54 7.26 -3.74
N TYR A 177 0.69 8.57 -3.66
CA TYR A 177 1.30 9.22 -2.50
C TYR A 177 0.58 10.52 -2.16
N LEU A 178 0.93 11.10 -1.00
CA LEU A 178 0.21 12.24 -0.44
C LEU A 178 -1.29 11.94 -0.36
N ILE A 179 -1.63 10.76 0.19
CA ILE A 179 -3.00 10.27 0.27
C ILE A 179 -3.75 10.94 1.44
N TYR A 180 -4.85 11.62 1.12
CA TYR A 180 -5.77 12.27 2.06
C TYR A 180 -7.22 11.89 1.74
N GLN A 181 -8.12 12.07 2.71
CA GLN A 181 -9.56 11.88 2.50
C GLN A 181 -10.32 13.18 2.71
N ASP A 182 -11.32 13.44 1.87
CA ASP A 182 -12.25 14.55 2.10
C ASP A 182 -13.33 14.17 3.13
N LEU A 183 -14.13 15.17 3.52
CA LEU A 183 -15.23 14.97 4.48
C LEU A 183 -16.32 14.00 3.98
N LYS A 184 -16.43 13.79 2.67
CA LYS A 184 -17.32 12.84 2.01
C LYS A 184 -16.71 11.43 1.92
N GLY A 185 -15.47 11.26 2.38
CA GLY A 185 -14.73 10.01 2.37
C GLY A 185 -14.01 9.71 1.05
N ARG A 186 -14.02 10.64 0.08
CA ARG A 186 -13.31 10.46 -1.19
C ARG A 186 -11.82 10.62 -0.98
N VAL A 187 -11.05 9.81 -1.69
CA VAL A 187 -9.59 9.81 -1.61
C VAL A 187 -9.00 10.78 -2.62
N HIS A 188 -7.98 11.51 -2.19
CA HIS A 188 -7.19 12.43 -3.01
C HIS A 188 -5.72 12.08 -2.85
N TYR A 189 -4.98 12.05 -3.96
CA TYR A 189 -3.58 11.64 -3.98
C TYR A 189 -2.85 12.24 -5.19
N LEU A 190 -1.52 12.21 -5.14
CA LEU A 190 -0.64 12.37 -6.29
C LEU A 190 -0.17 11.00 -6.80
N GLU A 191 0.22 10.94 -8.06
CA GLU A 191 0.71 9.71 -8.69
C GLU A 191 2.09 9.94 -9.32
N LYS A 192 2.98 8.95 -9.15
CA LYS A 192 4.20 8.79 -9.94
C LYS A 192 4.19 7.40 -10.56
N THR A 193 4.71 7.25 -11.77
CA THR A 193 4.79 5.96 -12.45
C THR A 193 6.18 5.74 -13.02
N GLN A 194 6.62 4.49 -13.05
CA GLN A 194 7.87 4.11 -13.70
C GLN A 194 7.70 2.75 -14.40
N PRO A 195 8.23 2.57 -15.62
CA PRO A 195 8.32 1.24 -16.22
C PRO A 195 9.09 0.25 -15.34
N LEU A 196 8.68 -1.01 -15.38
CA LEU A 196 9.44 -2.10 -14.80
C LEU A 196 10.76 -2.25 -15.54
N SER A 197 11.84 -1.87 -14.86
CA SER A 197 13.21 -1.95 -15.36
C SER A 197 14.17 -2.28 -14.22
N GLU A 198 15.46 -2.33 -14.52
CA GLU A 198 16.54 -2.52 -13.57
C GLU A 198 16.63 -1.43 -12.48
N THR A 199 15.98 -0.28 -12.68
CA THR A 199 15.90 0.81 -11.70
C THR A 199 14.64 0.74 -10.82
N SER A 200 13.85 -0.32 -10.92
CA SER A 200 12.60 -0.48 -10.15
C SER A 200 12.82 -0.43 -8.63
N LEU A 201 13.93 -0.98 -8.10
CA LEU A 201 14.23 -0.87 -6.67
C LEU A 201 14.51 0.58 -6.23
N THR A 202 15.16 1.37 -7.08
CA THR A 202 15.40 2.80 -6.82
C THR A 202 14.06 3.53 -6.71
N PHE A 203 13.10 3.21 -7.59
CA PHE A 203 11.75 3.76 -7.50
C PHE A 203 11.03 3.35 -6.21
N LEU A 204 11.11 2.07 -5.80
CA LEU A 204 10.52 1.60 -4.54
C LEU A 204 11.11 2.27 -3.29
N ARG A 205 12.34 2.81 -3.38
CA ARG A 205 12.99 3.58 -2.31
C ARG A 205 12.60 5.06 -2.30
N LEU A 206 11.99 5.57 -3.37
CA LEU A 206 11.67 6.98 -3.54
C LEU A 206 10.98 7.64 -2.33
N PRO A 207 10.03 7.00 -1.63
CA PRO A 207 9.40 7.61 -0.45
C PRO A 207 10.37 7.97 0.68
N PHE A 208 11.55 7.34 0.75
CA PHE A 208 12.52 7.51 1.82
C PHE A 208 13.71 8.39 1.41
N LEU A 209 13.85 8.72 0.13
CA LEU A 209 14.90 9.60 -0.37
C LEU A 209 14.57 11.07 -0.12
N LYS A 210 15.60 11.86 0.19
CA LYS A 210 15.49 13.32 0.27
C LYS A 210 15.13 13.87 -1.11
N GLN A 211 14.11 14.71 -1.18
CA GLN A 211 13.57 15.25 -2.42
C GLN A 211 12.83 16.57 -2.19
N ALA A 212 12.57 17.30 -3.26
CA ALA A 212 11.67 18.45 -3.21
C ALA A 212 10.27 18.00 -2.77
N LEU A 213 9.68 18.71 -1.81
CA LEU A 213 8.38 18.37 -1.27
C LEU A 213 7.31 18.72 -2.30
N SER A 214 6.54 17.71 -2.72
CA SER A 214 5.40 17.91 -3.63
C SER A 214 4.27 18.64 -2.91
N THR A 215 3.40 19.30 -3.67
CA THR A 215 2.23 19.97 -3.12
C THR A 215 0.99 19.61 -3.92
N TYR A 216 -0.18 19.69 -3.29
CA TYR A 216 -1.45 19.45 -3.96
C TYR A 216 -2.49 20.47 -3.53
N GLN A 217 -3.00 21.24 -4.48
CA GLN A 217 -4.00 22.27 -4.21
C GLN A 217 -5.42 21.73 -4.45
N ARG A 218 -6.35 22.11 -3.58
CA ARG A 218 -7.77 21.84 -3.79
C ARG A 218 -8.66 23.01 -3.35
N PRO A 219 -9.58 23.49 -4.19
CA PRO A 219 -10.59 24.45 -3.78
C PRO A 219 -11.56 23.83 -2.77
N MET A 220 -12.05 24.63 -1.83
CA MET A 220 -13.13 24.19 -0.94
C MET A 220 -14.35 23.69 -1.71
N ASP A 221 -14.90 22.56 -1.30
CA ASP A 221 -16.09 21.97 -1.93
C ASP A 221 -17.32 22.86 -1.69
N LYS A 222 -17.72 23.61 -2.71
CA LYS A 222 -18.89 24.50 -2.69
C LYS A 222 -20.21 23.76 -2.38
N ASN A 223 -20.27 22.46 -2.64
CA ASN A 223 -21.44 21.61 -2.39
C ASN A 223 -21.32 20.84 -1.07
N LEU A 224 -20.42 21.24 -0.17
CA LEU A 224 -20.21 20.57 1.11
C LEU A 224 -21.42 20.72 2.04
N LEU A 225 -21.94 21.94 2.21
CA LEU A 225 -23.06 22.21 3.12
C LEU A 225 -24.33 21.44 2.70
N LEU A 226 -24.66 21.48 1.40
CA LEU A 226 -25.75 20.69 0.81
C LEU A 226 -25.58 19.19 1.05
N TYR A 227 -24.35 18.69 0.92
CA TYR A 227 -24.07 17.29 1.23
C TYR A 227 -24.31 16.99 2.72
N ILE A 228 -23.80 17.82 3.63
CA ILE A 228 -23.96 17.61 5.09
C ILE A 228 -25.42 17.64 5.49
N GLN A 229 -26.18 18.63 5.01
CA GLN A 229 -27.62 18.72 5.25
C GLN A 229 -28.33 17.44 4.81
N LYS A 230 -28.01 16.94 3.61
CA LYS A 230 -28.54 15.66 3.10
C LYS A 230 -28.16 14.49 4.00
N GLN A 231 -26.91 14.43 4.48
CA GLN A 231 -26.46 13.34 5.37
C GLN A 231 -27.18 13.37 6.73
N LEU A 232 -27.43 14.55 7.28
CA LEU A 232 -28.20 14.71 8.53
C LEU A 232 -29.66 14.29 8.33
N TYR A 233 -30.29 14.72 7.23
CA TYR A 233 -31.66 14.33 6.88
C TYR A 233 -31.84 12.81 6.79
N TYR A 234 -30.90 12.10 6.16
CA TYR A 234 -30.93 10.64 6.07
C TYR A 234 -30.36 9.93 7.31
N GLY A 235 -30.06 10.66 8.39
CA GLY A 235 -29.62 10.07 9.66
C GLY A 235 -28.26 9.35 9.59
N GLN A 236 -27.32 9.84 8.76
CA GLN A 236 -26.00 9.21 8.62
C GLN A 236 -25.18 9.36 9.91
N GLY A 237 -24.83 8.23 10.52
CA GLY A 237 -24.26 8.19 11.88
C GLY A 237 -23.03 9.06 12.12
N LYS A 238 -22.11 9.15 11.14
CA LYS A 238 -20.92 10.04 11.21
C LYS A 238 -21.33 11.51 11.42
N TRP A 239 -22.34 11.97 10.68
CA TRP A 239 -22.77 13.36 10.71
C TRP A 239 -23.71 13.64 11.89
N LEU A 240 -24.55 12.68 12.27
CA LEU A 240 -25.35 12.78 13.50
C LEU A 240 -24.47 12.92 14.75
N LYS A 241 -23.41 12.11 14.86
CA LYS A 241 -22.46 12.24 15.98
C LYS A 241 -21.80 13.61 16.01
N LYS A 242 -21.38 14.12 14.84
CA LYS A 242 -20.80 15.46 14.74
C LYS A 242 -21.81 16.57 15.10
N GLN A 243 -23.08 16.39 14.73
CA GLN A 243 -24.15 17.30 15.09
C GLN A 243 -24.43 17.28 16.60
N GLU A 244 -24.40 16.10 17.23
CA GLU A 244 -24.52 15.95 18.68
C GLU A 244 -23.40 16.67 19.41
N GLU A 245 -22.15 16.54 18.94
CA GLU A 245 -21.00 17.27 19.46
C GLU A 245 -21.18 18.79 19.35
N ALA A 246 -21.71 19.28 18.22
CA ALA A 246 -22.04 20.69 18.04
C ALA A 246 -23.14 21.16 19.03
N TYR A 247 -24.22 20.39 19.17
CA TYR A 247 -25.30 20.73 20.11
C TYR A 247 -24.83 20.79 21.56
N LYS A 248 -23.94 19.87 21.97
CA LYS A 248 -23.32 19.91 23.32
C LYS A 248 -22.49 21.17 23.55
N ALA A 249 -21.96 21.77 22.49
CA ALA A 249 -21.25 23.04 22.53
C ALA A 249 -22.18 24.27 22.36
N GLY A 250 -23.50 24.07 22.27
CA GLY A 250 -24.47 25.14 22.04
C GLY A 250 -24.58 25.60 20.59
N ASP A 251 -24.14 24.79 19.63
CA ASP A 251 -24.01 25.14 18.21
C ASP A 251 -24.76 24.15 17.28
N ASN A 252 -24.83 24.45 15.98
CA ASN A 252 -25.52 23.63 14.99
C ASN A 252 -24.74 23.59 13.66
N LEU A 253 -24.44 22.39 13.14
CA LEU A 253 -23.70 22.29 11.86
C LEU A 253 -24.40 22.95 10.67
N LEU A 254 -25.72 23.16 10.73
CA LEU A 254 -26.46 23.83 9.66
C LEU A 254 -26.30 25.36 9.67
N THR A 255 -25.78 25.95 10.74
CA THR A 255 -25.43 27.39 10.80
C THR A 255 -23.99 27.65 10.39
N TRP A 256 -23.20 26.60 10.19
CA TRP A 256 -21.79 26.69 9.80
C TRP A 256 -21.63 27.06 8.32
N SER A 257 -20.61 27.85 8.06
CA SER A 257 -20.09 28.14 6.73
C SER A 257 -19.19 26.98 6.23
N VAL A 258 -18.80 27.02 4.95
CA VAL A 258 -17.84 26.07 4.39
C VAL A 258 -16.48 26.15 5.10
N GLU A 259 -16.10 27.33 5.61
CA GLU A 259 -14.82 27.59 6.27
C GLU A 259 -14.70 26.91 7.64
N ASP A 260 -15.81 26.68 8.33
CA ASP A 260 -15.85 25.96 9.61
C ASP A 260 -15.51 24.47 9.46
N PHE A 261 -15.57 23.98 8.21
CA PHE A 261 -15.16 22.62 7.87
C PHE A 261 -13.70 22.53 7.40
N TYR A 262 -12.96 23.65 7.37
CA TYR A 262 -11.55 23.69 7.02
C TYR A 262 -10.67 23.08 8.13
N PRO A 263 -9.66 22.25 7.81
CA PRO A 263 -9.34 21.70 6.50
C PRO A 263 -10.32 20.59 6.07
N GLN A 264 -10.69 20.61 4.78
CA GLN A 264 -11.62 19.63 4.18
C GLN A 264 -10.94 18.29 3.86
N LEU A 265 -9.68 18.31 3.44
CA LEU A 265 -8.85 17.14 3.19
C LEU A 265 -8.07 16.84 4.46
N ARG A 266 -8.21 15.61 4.98
CA ARG A 266 -7.64 15.21 6.26
C ARG A 266 -6.76 13.97 6.09
N PRO A 267 -5.68 13.86 6.89
CA PRO A 267 -4.87 12.66 6.94
C PRO A 267 -5.71 11.41 7.15
N VAL A 268 -5.28 10.30 6.57
CA VAL A 268 -5.93 9.00 6.77
C VAL A 268 -5.88 8.62 8.25
N THR A 269 -6.99 8.08 8.74
CA THR A 269 -7.11 7.49 10.08
C THR A 269 -7.66 6.06 9.98
N SER A 270 -7.27 5.22 10.93
CA SER A 270 -7.69 3.82 10.99
C SER A 270 -7.96 3.43 12.43
N SER A 271 -9.20 3.00 12.73
CA SER A 271 -9.56 2.47 14.05
C SER A 271 -8.88 1.13 14.34
N SER A 272 -8.58 0.36 13.30
CA SER A 272 -7.87 -0.92 13.41
C SER A 272 -6.35 -0.77 13.28
N GLY A 273 -5.83 0.46 13.19
CA GLY A 273 -4.43 0.73 12.93
C GLY A 273 -4.00 0.41 11.50
N PHE A 274 -2.68 0.44 11.26
CA PHE A 274 -2.05 0.22 9.96
C PHE A 274 -1.03 -0.89 10.06
N CYS A 275 -1.10 -1.85 9.14
CA CYS A 275 -0.21 -3.00 9.15
C CYS A 275 1.26 -2.67 8.84
N GLN A 276 1.51 -1.71 7.94
CA GLN A 276 2.87 -1.38 7.48
C GLN A 276 3.51 -0.21 8.25
N ILE A 277 2.78 0.41 9.18
CA ILE A 277 3.21 1.65 9.85
C ILE A 277 3.30 1.39 11.35
N GLY A 278 4.50 1.03 11.81
CA GLY A 278 4.80 0.86 13.23
C GLY A 278 5.13 2.16 13.98
N LYS A 279 5.29 3.28 13.28
CA LYS A 279 5.61 4.57 13.92
C LYS A 279 4.37 5.27 14.46
N ASP A 280 4.55 5.99 15.55
CA ASP A 280 3.55 6.93 16.05
C ASP A 280 3.39 8.12 15.08
N LEU A 281 2.16 8.36 14.65
CA LEU A 281 1.78 9.44 13.75
C LEU A 281 1.20 10.65 14.49
N SER A 282 1.11 10.62 15.82
CA SER A 282 0.51 11.69 16.64
C SER A 282 1.13 13.05 16.37
N ASN A 283 2.46 13.13 16.29
CA ASN A 283 3.16 14.37 15.95
C ASN A 283 2.79 14.91 14.55
N PHE A 284 2.61 14.03 13.57
CA PHE A 284 2.18 14.46 12.25
C PHE A 284 0.76 15.02 12.29
N TYR A 285 -0.18 14.33 12.95
CA TYR A 285 -1.56 14.80 13.07
C TYR A 285 -1.66 16.13 13.83
N GLN A 286 -0.89 16.31 14.90
CA GLN A 286 -0.83 17.55 15.67
C GLN A 286 -0.23 18.70 14.84
N ASN A 287 0.89 18.46 14.14
CA ASN A 287 1.50 19.48 13.28
C ASN A 287 0.58 19.87 12.11
N PHE A 288 -0.10 18.90 11.51
CA PHE A 288 -1.11 19.14 10.48
C PHE A 288 -2.23 20.04 11.03
N ALA A 289 -2.82 19.69 12.17
CA ALA A 289 -3.90 20.46 12.78
C ALA A 289 -3.46 21.88 13.15
N ALA A 290 -2.28 22.02 13.76
CA ALA A 290 -1.72 23.31 14.17
C ALA A 290 -1.40 24.22 12.99
N TYR A 291 -1.00 23.65 11.84
CA TYR A 291 -0.75 24.41 10.62
C TYR A 291 -2.06 25.03 10.10
N TYR A 292 -3.09 24.22 9.85
CA TYR A 292 -4.35 24.73 9.29
C TYR A 292 -5.19 25.56 10.26
N ALA A 293 -4.98 25.43 11.57
CA ALA A 293 -5.62 26.31 12.57
C ALA A 293 -5.18 27.78 12.42
N LYS A 294 -4.00 28.04 11.83
CA LYS A 294 -3.44 29.38 11.62
C LYS A 294 -3.71 29.92 10.21
N GLU A 295 -4.26 29.11 9.31
CA GLU A 295 -4.47 29.50 7.93
C GLU A 295 -5.59 30.55 7.84
N GLN A 296 -5.30 31.68 7.21
CA GLN A 296 -6.26 32.77 7.03
C GLN A 296 -7.11 32.59 5.78
N ASP A 297 -6.50 32.22 4.65
CA ASP A 297 -7.22 31.92 3.42
C ASP A 297 -7.74 30.48 3.44
N LYS A 298 -9.04 30.35 3.71
CA LYS A 298 -9.74 29.07 3.72
C LYS A 298 -10.47 28.77 2.41
N SER A 299 -10.30 29.58 1.36
CA SER A 299 -10.94 29.36 0.06
C SER A 299 -10.31 28.17 -0.70
N GLN A 300 -9.02 27.92 -0.45
CA GLN A 300 -8.23 26.83 -1.02
C GLN A 300 -7.51 26.08 0.11
N GLN A 301 -7.31 24.78 -0.09
CA GLN A 301 -6.45 23.98 0.78
C GLN A 301 -5.23 23.49 -0.01
N MET A 302 -4.05 23.92 0.43
CA MET A 302 -2.77 23.38 -0.02
C MET A 302 -2.34 22.23 0.88
N LEU A 303 -2.14 21.04 0.32
CA LEU A 303 -1.60 19.87 1.03
C LEU A 303 -0.10 19.73 0.83
N TYR A 304 0.58 19.28 1.89
CA TYR A 304 2.02 19.08 1.93
C TYR A 304 2.38 17.72 2.55
N PRO A 305 3.58 17.18 2.27
CA PRO A 305 4.11 16.02 2.97
C PRO A 305 4.37 16.33 4.46
N PRO A 306 4.41 15.30 5.33
CA PRO A 306 4.64 15.46 6.77
C PRO A 306 5.89 16.28 7.15
N ALA A 307 6.97 16.17 6.37
CA ALA A 307 8.20 16.92 6.59
C ALA A 307 7.97 18.43 6.60
N PHE A 308 7.08 18.94 5.74
CA PHE A 308 6.74 20.36 5.68
C PHE A 308 6.09 20.84 6.98
N TYR A 309 5.05 20.14 7.45
CA TYR A 309 4.36 20.55 8.68
C TYR A 309 5.28 20.50 9.91
N LYS A 310 6.23 19.55 9.93
CA LYS A 310 7.27 19.50 10.96
C LYS A 310 8.17 20.74 10.91
N GLN A 311 8.65 21.12 9.72
CA GLN A 311 9.49 22.32 9.54
C GLN A 311 8.74 23.60 9.95
N GLN A 312 7.48 23.75 9.55
CA GLN A 312 6.65 24.90 9.93
C GLN A 312 6.46 24.99 11.45
N ARG A 313 6.30 23.85 12.13
CA ARG A 313 6.20 23.83 13.60
C ARG A 313 7.48 24.30 14.27
N GLN A 314 8.64 23.82 13.79
CA GLN A 314 9.95 24.19 14.34
C GLN A 314 10.25 25.68 14.16
N LEU A 315 9.90 26.26 13.01
CA LEU A 315 10.05 27.70 12.78
C LEU A 315 9.16 28.55 13.70
N ALA A 316 7.99 28.03 14.09
CA ALA A 316 7.08 28.73 14.99
C ALA A 316 7.43 28.58 16.49
N GLN A 317 8.39 27.72 16.84
CA GLN A 317 8.88 27.49 18.19
C GLN A 317 10.42 27.39 18.16
N PRO A 318 11.15 28.50 17.93
CA PRO A 318 12.61 28.46 17.97
C PRO A 318 13.06 28.00 19.36
N ASP A 319 13.97 27.03 19.41
CA ASP A 319 14.53 26.49 20.65
C ASP A 319 15.00 27.62 21.56
N VAL A 320 14.33 27.78 22.71
CA VAL A 320 14.81 28.56 23.85
C VAL A 320 15.85 27.69 24.58
N SER A 321 16.93 27.35 23.88
CA SER A 321 18.07 26.63 24.45
C SER A 321 19.35 27.04 23.73
N CYS A 322 19.64 28.34 23.75
CA CYS A 322 20.97 28.86 23.50
C CYS A 322 21.16 30.16 24.29
N GLU A 323 20.99 30.09 25.60
CA GLU A 323 21.59 31.02 26.55
C GLU A 323 22.17 30.20 27.71
N ARG A 324 23.43 29.78 27.56
CA ARG A 324 24.40 29.63 28.66
C ARG A 324 25.78 29.92 28.15
#